data_AF-A0A3D2CHN1-F1
#
_entry.id   AF-A0A3D2CHN1-F1
#
_cell.length_a   1.000
_cell.length_b   1.000
_cell.length_c   1.000
_cell.angle_alpha   90.00
_cell.angle_beta   90.00
_cell.angle_gamma   90.00
#
_symmetry.space_group_name_H-M   'P 1'
#
loop_
_entity.id
_entity.type
_entity.pdbx_description
1 polymer ?
#
loop_
_entity_poly.entity_id
_entity_poly.type
_entity_poly.pdbx_seq_one_letter_code
_entity_poly.pdbx_strand_id
1 'polypeptide(L)'
;MLESHRPGPRLGPEAHRALSLVDAVLGESPEPAATKGAARVAARLAQVFLEVPALSAALEAWGRAVSLAGDCPGNDPDAVAVLCAVTQDQISRVGEGPASVTWQSLLDRLSGNPLPPDPPHRGPWASVLAVALAHPVLAVPLARIIARHPAVPSAWAHALGLLHVAGERPDRAVRVAEVLATAADRHEEDHESRLLAGLLYALGGDGDGAWEHLLRALGDDGPRMTWLSGADGPQRYEQWSVDALLAGGFSELAVLYARMVAEPDVRAHLLARCLTRMPAGEGAASLGEEVASALAEAREADVSPSLDAGLARLFSVAWASGDEDRATALLAWQVEALQPTGTAAWLSGAGLLHQALDAIGPSPSELTRPLVEGWNRRIATASLEEQLELILGWLHLLERDAGP
;
A
#
# COMPACT_ATOMS: atom_id res chain seq x y z
N MET A 1 -38.83 39.59 10.88
CA MET A 1 -39.61 38.89 9.84
C MET A 1 -39.30 37.41 9.98
N LEU A 2 -40.30 36.59 10.31
CA LEU A 2 -40.18 35.14 10.40
C LEU A 2 -40.18 34.59 8.97
N GLU A 3 -39.02 34.17 8.48
CA GLU A 3 -38.94 33.42 7.23
C GLU A 3 -39.67 32.09 7.42
N SER A 4 -40.63 31.84 6.53
CA SER A 4 -41.44 30.63 6.53
C SER A 4 -40.57 29.40 6.28
N HIS A 5 -40.32 28.61 7.32
CA HIS A 5 -39.85 27.23 7.18
C HIS A 5 -40.93 26.40 6.48
N ARG A 6 -40.92 26.42 5.13
CA ARG A 6 -41.57 25.37 4.37
C ARG A 6 -40.77 24.08 4.60
N PRO A 7 -41.39 22.98 5.06
CA PRO A 7 -40.70 21.70 5.08
C PRO A 7 -40.31 21.35 3.64
N GLY A 8 -39.00 21.20 3.39
CA GLY A 8 -38.51 20.73 2.10
C GLY A 8 -39.07 19.35 1.75
N PRO A 9 -39.11 18.98 0.45
CA PRO A 9 -39.59 17.67 0.05
C PRO A 9 -38.81 16.55 0.75
N ARG A 10 -39.47 15.44 1.12
CA ARG A 10 -38.80 14.28 1.71
C ARG A 10 -38.56 13.24 0.62
N LEU A 11 -37.38 13.27 0.01
CA LEU A 11 -36.94 12.31 -0.99
C LEU A 11 -36.46 11.02 -0.30
N GLY A 12 -37.38 10.19 0.20
CA GLY A 12 -37.03 8.90 0.80
C GLY A 12 -36.80 7.83 -0.29
N PRO A 13 -37.88 7.20 -0.81
CA PRO A 13 -37.76 6.14 -1.83
C PRO A 13 -37.22 6.63 -3.19
N GLU A 14 -37.45 7.90 -3.53
CA GLU A 14 -37.07 8.49 -4.80
C GLU A 14 -35.55 8.73 -4.90
N ALA A 15 -34.91 9.08 -3.78
CA ALA A 15 -33.47 9.26 -3.72
C ALA A 15 -32.73 7.92 -3.91
N HIS A 16 -33.24 6.86 -3.29
CA HIS A 16 -32.67 5.52 -3.45
C HIS A 16 -32.88 4.99 -4.88
N ARG A 17 -34.05 5.22 -5.50
CA ARG A 17 -34.30 4.88 -6.92
C ARG A 17 -33.36 5.62 -7.88
N ALA A 18 -33.07 6.88 -7.62
CA ALA A 18 -32.12 7.65 -8.42
C ALA A 18 -30.69 7.09 -8.34
N LEU A 19 -30.28 6.56 -7.18
CA LEU A 19 -29.00 5.85 -7.04
C LEU A 19 -29.01 4.50 -7.76
N SER A 20 -30.08 3.71 -7.65
CA SER A 20 -30.21 2.44 -8.38
C SER A 20 -30.20 2.62 -9.91
N LEU A 21 -30.64 3.79 -10.41
CA LEU A 21 -30.57 4.11 -11.84
C LEU A 21 -29.13 4.33 -12.32
N VAL A 22 -28.22 4.81 -11.46
CA VAL A 22 -26.80 4.92 -11.80
C VAL A 22 -26.21 3.53 -12.07
N ASP A 23 -26.55 2.56 -11.23
CA ASP A 23 -26.10 1.17 -11.38
C ASP A 23 -26.71 0.48 -12.60
N ALA A 24 -28.01 0.68 -12.81
CA ALA A 24 -28.73 0.11 -13.94
C ALA A 24 -28.20 0.61 -15.30
N VAL A 25 -27.66 1.83 -15.36
CA VAL A 25 -27.09 2.42 -16.58
C VAL A 25 -25.63 1.99 -16.81
N LEU A 26 -24.86 1.74 -15.74
CA LEU A 26 -23.48 1.25 -15.84
C LEU A 26 -23.40 -0.20 -16.34
N GLY A 27 -24.34 -1.06 -15.93
CA GLY A 27 -24.31 -2.48 -16.27
C GLY A 27 -23.14 -3.23 -15.60
N GLU A 28 -22.88 -4.48 -16.03
CA GLU A 28 -21.91 -5.38 -15.37
C GLU A 28 -20.45 -5.18 -15.82
N SER A 29 -20.20 -4.51 -16.95
CA SER A 29 -18.85 -4.21 -17.44
C SER A 29 -18.80 -2.82 -18.10
N PRO A 30 -18.71 -1.76 -17.28
CA PRO A 30 -18.80 -0.39 -17.79
C PRO A 30 -17.51 0.05 -18.49
N GLU A 31 -17.66 0.71 -19.64
CA GLU A 31 -16.55 1.42 -20.29
C GLU A 31 -16.06 2.58 -19.40
N PRO A 32 -14.77 2.95 -19.43
CA PRO A 32 -14.22 4.02 -18.58
C PRO A 32 -14.95 5.36 -18.70
N ALA A 33 -15.49 5.69 -19.87
CA ALA A 33 -16.28 6.91 -20.08
C ALA A 33 -17.64 6.87 -19.33
N ALA A 34 -18.29 5.71 -19.29
CA ALA A 34 -19.54 5.51 -18.57
C ALA A 34 -19.33 5.59 -17.06
N THR A 35 -18.26 4.96 -16.54
CA THR A 35 -17.85 5.04 -15.14
C THR A 35 -17.65 6.49 -14.68
N LYS A 36 -16.97 7.30 -15.50
CA LYS A 36 -16.78 8.74 -15.23
C LYS A 36 -18.07 9.55 -15.24
N GLY A 37 -18.94 9.30 -16.21
CA GLY A 37 -20.25 9.93 -16.30
C GLY A 37 -21.09 9.64 -15.05
N ALA A 38 -21.11 8.38 -14.63
CA ALA A 38 -21.79 7.92 -13.43
C ALA A 38 -21.21 8.54 -12.15
N ALA A 39 -19.88 8.65 -12.03
CA ALA A 39 -19.24 9.30 -10.89
C ALA A 39 -19.66 10.78 -10.74
N ARG A 40 -19.72 11.52 -11.85
CA ARG A 40 -20.20 12.92 -11.86
C ARG A 40 -21.67 13.03 -11.48
N VAL A 41 -22.52 12.16 -12.03
CA VAL A 41 -23.95 12.12 -11.73
C VAL A 41 -24.16 11.81 -10.25
N ALA A 42 -23.44 10.84 -9.69
CA ALA A 42 -23.51 10.49 -8.27
C ALA A 42 -23.06 11.67 -7.37
N ALA A 43 -21.97 12.36 -7.71
CA ALA A 43 -21.53 13.55 -6.98
C ALA A 43 -22.58 14.67 -7.02
N ARG A 44 -23.22 14.89 -8.18
CA ARG A 44 -24.28 15.89 -8.32
C ARG A 44 -25.56 15.49 -7.59
N LEU A 45 -25.94 14.22 -7.59
CA LEU A 45 -27.05 13.70 -6.81
C LEU A 45 -26.82 13.90 -5.32
N ALA A 46 -25.59 13.68 -4.84
CA ALA A 46 -25.23 13.95 -3.45
C ALA A 46 -25.53 15.41 -3.08
N GLN A 47 -25.09 16.38 -3.90
CA GLN A 47 -25.39 17.80 -3.70
C GLN A 47 -26.89 18.06 -3.59
N VAL A 48 -27.68 17.52 -4.52
CA VAL A 48 -29.15 17.68 -4.55
C VAL A 48 -29.81 17.05 -3.31
N PHE A 49 -29.42 15.85 -2.90
CA PHE A 49 -29.95 15.18 -1.71
C PHE A 49 -29.60 15.90 -0.41
N LEU A 50 -28.59 16.74 -0.43
CA LEU A 50 -28.25 17.52 0.73
C LEU A 50 -28.95 18.87 0.80
N GLU A 51 -29.44 19.39 -0.32
CA GLU A 51 -30.37 20.53 -0.37
C GLU A 51 -31.78 20.12 0.08
N VAL A 52 -32.06 18.82 0.07
CA VAL A 52 -33.38 18.24 0.35
C VAL A 52 -33.22 17.15 1.40
N PRO A 53 -33.46 17.40 2.71
CA PRO A 53 -32.88 16.72 3.89
C PRO A 53 -32.85 15.17 3.87
N ALA A 54 -32.04 14.59 2.99
CA ALA A 54 -31.94 13.16 2.68
C ALA A 54 -30.49 12.72 2.88
N LEU A 55 -30.00 12.95 4.11
CA LEU A 55 -28.59 12.78 4.47
C LEU A 55 -28.05 11.37 4.17
N SER A 56 -28.83 10.32 4.44
CA SER A 56 -28.41 8.94 4.15
C SER A 56 -28.19 8.71 2.65
N ALA A 57 -29.11 9.18 1.80
CA ALA A 57 -28.97 9.06 0.35
C ALA A 57 -27.81 9.91 -0.18
N ALA A 58 -27.55 11.07 0.42
CA ALA A 58 -26.38 11.87 0.08
C ALA A 58 -25.06 11.17 0.40
N LEU A 59 -24.97 10.50 1.56
CA LEU A 59 -23.81 9.70 1.94
C LEU A 59 -23.59 8.52 0.99
N GLU A 60 -24.66 7.81 0.62
CA GLU A 60 -24.62 6.74 -0.39
C GLU A 60 -24.17 7.27 -1.76
N ALA A 61 -24.69 8.42 -2.19
CA ALA A 61 -24.34 9.08 -3.44
C ALA A 61 -22.85 9.48 -3.49
N TRP A 62 -22.33 10.05 -2.41
CA TRP A 62 -20.90 10.37 -2.29
C TRP A 62 -20.03 9.12 -2.30
N GLY A 63 -20.38 8.09 -1.52
CA GLY A 63 -19.64 6.83 -1.51
C GLY A 63 -19.55 6.21 -2.90
N ARG A 64 -20.64 6.30 -3.68
CA ARG A 64 -20.70 5.81 -5.06
C ARG A 64 -19.87 6.65 -6.03
N ALA A 65 -19.93 7.98 -5.91
CA ALA A 65 -19.11 8.89 -6.71
C ALA A 65 -17.61 8.63 -6.52
N VAL A 66 -17.19 8.41 -5.26
CA VAL A 66 -15.80 8.10 -4.91
C VAL A 66 -15.38 6.74 -5.45
N SER A 67 -16.20 5.70 -5.25
CA SER A 67 -15.89 4.35 -5.73
C SER A 67 -15.67 4.34 -7.24
N LEU A 68 -16.62 4.91 -7.99
CA LEU A 68 -16.55 4.97 -9.45
C LEU A 68 -15.38 5.83 -9.95
N ALA A 69 -15.06 6.93 -9.27
CA ALA A 69 -13.88 7.73 -9.60
C ALA A 69 -12.57 6.97 -9.28
N GLY A 70 -12.55 6.16 -8.22
CA GLY A 70 -11.41 5.32 -7.83
C GLY A 70 -11.17 4.13 -8.77
N ASP A 71 -12.21 3.65 -9.46
CA ASP A 71 -12.11 2.59 -10.47
C ASP A 71 -11.51 3.08 -11.80
N CYS A 72 -11.29 4.40 -11.95
CA CYS A 72 -10.62 4.98 -13.11
C CYS A 72 -9.08 4.88 -12.98
N PRO A 73 -8.33 4.84 -14.09
CA PRO A 73 -6.86 4.89 -14.04
C PRO A 73 -6.36 6.10 -13.22
N GLY A 74 -5.35 5.87 -12.38
CA GLY A 74 -4.93 6.74 -11.27
C GLY A 74 -4.32 8.11 -11.64
N ASN A 75 -4.74 8.75 -12.73
CA ASN A 75 -4.43 10.13 -13.13
C ASN A 75 -5.50 10.73 -14.08
N ASP A 76 -6.68 10.12 -14.19
CA ASP A 76 -7.74 10.69 -15.04
C ASP A 76 -8.23 12.03 -14.44
N PRO A 77 -8.07 13.15 -15.17
CA PRO A 77 -8.34 14.49 -14.62
C PRO A 77 -9.81 14.70 -14.26
N ASP A 78 -10.72 13.98 -14.93
CA ASP A 78 -12.15 14.08 -14.66
C ASP A 78 -12.54 13.31 -13.40
N ALA A 79 -11.91 12.15 -13.15
CA ALA A 79 -12.07 11.42 -11.90
C ALA A 79 -11.56 12.26 -10.72
N VAL A 80 -10.37 12.86 -10.85
CA VAL A 80 -9.81 13.77 -9.85
C VAL A 80 -10.73 14.98 -9.62
N ALA A 81 -11.35 15.54 -10.67
CA ALA A 81 -12.29 16.65 -10.53
C ALA A 81 -13.55 16.27 -9.75
N VAL A 82 -14.09 15.06 -9.95
CA VAL A 82 -15.21 14.53 -9.13
C VAL A 82 -14.80 14.43 -7.67
N LEU A 83 -13.62 13.90 -7.39
CA LEU A 83 -13.11 13.74 -6.03
C LEU A 83 -12.85 15.10 -5.35
N CYS A 84 -12.32 16.07 -6.09
CA CYS A 84 -12.18 17.46 -5.65
C CYS A 84 -13.54 18.07 -5.28
N ALA A 85 -14.56 17.87 -6.12
CA ALA A 85 -15.91 18.39 -5.88
C ALA A 85 -16.55 17.77 -4.63
N VAL A 86 -16.47 16.45 -4.48
CA VAL A 86 -16.95 15.74 -3.27
C VAL A 86 -16.24 16.27 -2.02
N THR A 87 -14.91 16.44 -2.08
CA THR A 87 -14.10 16.95 -0.97
C THR A 87 -14.46 18.39 -0.61
N GLN A 88 -14.66 19.26 -1.60
CA GLN A 88 -15.06 20.65 -1.41
C GLN A 88 -16.45 20.76 -0.78
N ASP A 89 -17.40 19.91 -1.19
CA ASP A 89 -18.73 19.85 -0.60
C ASP A 89 -18.68 19.45 0.87
N GLN A 90 -17.85 18.46 1.24
CA GLN A 90 -17.62 18.09 2.64
C GLN A 90 -17.05 19.25 3.44
N ILE A 91 -16.04 19.96 2.91
CA ILE A 91 -15.42 21.13 3.55
C ILE A 91 -16.47 22.22 3.83
N SER A 92 -17.33 22.51 2.85
CA SER A 92 -18.38 23.52 2.99
C SER A 92 -19.40 23.19 4.09
N ARG A 93 -19.61 21.89 4.38
CA ARG A 93 -20.61 21.39 5.34
C ARG A 93 -20.10 21.22 6.75
N VAL A 94 -18.83 20.91 6.91
CA VAL A 94 -18.14 21.10 8.20
C VAL A 94 -18.16 22.59 8.60
N GLY A 95 -18.45 23.48 7.64
CA GLY A 95 -18.61 24.92 7.82
C GLY A 95 -17.26 25.64 7.90
N GLU A 96 -17.31 26.96 8.06
CA GLU A 96 -16.23 27.69 8.72
C GLU A 96 -16.22 27.21 10.18
N GLY A 97 -15.61 26.04 10.42
CA GLY A 97 -15.51 25.47 11.76
C GLY A 97 -14.99 26.52 12.75
N PRO A 98 -15.42 26.47 14.02
CA PRO A 98 -15.06 27.50 14.97
C PRO A 98 -13.53 27.58 15.03
N ALA A 99 -13.00 28.80 15.13
CA ALA A 99 -11.57 29.05 15.30
C ALA A 99 -10.92 28.32 16.52
N SER A 100 -11.71 27.52 17.27
CA SER A 100 -11.35 26.77 18.46
C SER A 100 -10.94 25.31 18.23
N VAL A 101 -11.15 24.70 17.05
CA VAL A 101 -10.50 23.40 16.75
C VAL A 101 -9.06 23.69 16.31
N THR A 102 -8.25 24.06 17.29
CA THR A 102 -6.82 24.24 17.12
C THR A 102 -6.15 22.88 16.98
N TRP A 103 -4.97 22.84 16.35
CA TRP A 103 -4.10 21.66 16.36
C TRP A 103 -4.01 21.06 17.77
N GLN A 104 -3.80 21.92 18.77
CA GLN A 104 -3.80 21.58 20.19
C GLN A 104 -5.06 20.84 20.65
N SER A 105 -6.27 21.28 20.25
CA SER A 105 -7.52 20.59 20.63
C SER A 105 -7.69 19.20 20.00
N LEU A 106 -7.04 18.95 18.85
CA LEU A 106 -6.98 17.63 18.23
C LEU A 106 -5.95 16.76 18.97
N LEU A 107 -4.79 17.34 19.34
CA LEU A 107 -3.76 16.67 20.15
C LEU A 107 -4.30 16.26 21.52
N ASP A 108 -5.01 17.16 22.20
CA ASP A 108 -5.57 16.91 23.53
C ASP A 108 -6.59 15.77 23.49
N ARG A 109 -7.41 15.69 22.42
CA ARG A 109 -8.40 14.62 22.19
C ARG A 109 -7.75 13.25 21.94
N LEU A 110 -6.70 13.20 21.13
CA LEU A 110 -5.95 11.97 20.86
C LEU A 110 -5.15 11.50 22.08
N SER A 111 -4.70 12.43 22.93
CA SER A 111 -3.94 12.10 24.13
C SER A 111 -4.79 11.58 25.30
N GLY A 112 -6.10 11.90 25.33
CA GLY A 112 -6.94 11.77 26.52
C GLY A 112 -7.76 10.49 26.66
N ASN A 113 -7.84 9.65 25.61
CA ASN A 113 -8.64 8.41 25.63
C ASN A 113 -7.81 7.24 25.10
N PRO A 114 -7.89 6.04 25.72
CA PRO A 114 -7.34 4.82 25.12
C PRO A 114 -8.01 4.60 23.77
N LEU A 115 -7.21 4.30 22.77
CA LEU A 115 -7.62 4.33 21.38
C LEU A 115 -8.50 3.11 21.07
N PRO A 116 -9.71 3.29 20.49
CA PRO A 116 -10.52 2.15 20.09
C PRO A 116 -9.86 1.44 18.89
N PRO A 117 -9.97 0.09 18.79
CA PRO A 117 -9.52 -0.60 17.60
C PRO A 117 -10.49 -0.38 16.43
N ASP A 118 -9.92 -0.55 15.23
CA ASP A 118 -10.47 -0.55 13.87
C ASP A 118 -10.72 0.82 13.14
N PRO A 119 -9.98 1.12 12.05
CA PRO A 119 -10.19 2.24 11.10
C PRO A 119 -11.35 2.07 10.12
N PRO A 120 -11.54 3.05 9.20
CA PRO A 120 -12.23 2.82 7.93
C PRO A 120 -11.45 1.84 7.04
N HIS A 121 -11.26 0.57 7.44
CA HIS A 121 -10.58 -0.44 6.63
C HIS A 121 -11.39 -0.88 5.40
N ARG A 122 -12.72 -0.80 5.50
CA ARG A 122 -13.64 -1.23 4.45
C ARG A 122 -14.78 -0.23 4.43
N GLY A 123 -14.63 0.79 3.59
CA GLY A 123 -15.64 1.83 3.45
C GLY A 123 -15.22 2.88 2.45
N PRO A 124 -16.16 3.73 2.01
CA PRO A 124 -15.91 4.73 0.97
C PRO A 124 -14.75 5.68 1.33
N TRP A 125 -14.51 5.93 2.61
CA TRP A 125 -13.39 6.76 3.08
C TRP A 125 -12.00 6.14 2.87
N ALA A 126 -11.88 4.81 2.86
CA ALA A 126 -10.63 4.13 2.52
C ALA A 126 -10.23 4.45 1.06
N SER A 127 -11.21 4.38 0.16
CA SER A 127 -11.06 4.73 -1.25
C SER A 127 -10.76 6.23 -1.43
N VAL A 128 -11.46 7.13 -0.70
CA VAL A 128 -11.15 8.57 -0.70
C VAL A 128 -9.70 8.81 -0.28
N LEU A 129 -9.24 8.13 0.78
CA LEU A 129 -7.89 8.28 1.30
C LEU A 129 -6.85 7.74 0.32
N ALA A 130 -7.03 6.54 -0.21
CA ALA A 130 -6.12 5.93 -1.19
C ALA A 130 -5.93 6.84 -2.41
N VAL A 131 -7.04 7.35 -2.94
CA VAL A 131 -7.05 8.35 -4.02
C VAL A 131 -6.31 9.62 -3.61
N ALA A 132 -6.57 10.17 -2.42
CA ALA A 132 -5.94 11.42 -1.98
C ALA A 132 -4.44 11.27 -1.72
N LEU A 133 -3.99 10.08 -1.29
CA LEU A 133 -2.57 9.76 -1.16
C LEU A 133 -1.90 9.61 -2.53
N ALA A 134 -2.61 9.13 -3.54
CA ALA A 134 -2.14 9.09 -4.93
C ALA A 134 -2.12 10.48 -5.60
N HIS A 135 -2.83 11.47 -5.05
CA HIS A 135 -3.02 12.79 -5.66
C HIS A 135 -2.74 13.95 -4.67
N PRO A 136 -1.54 14.56 -4.71
CA PRO A 136 -1.14 15.63 -3.79
C PRO A 136 -2.12 16.81 -3.66
N VAL A 137 -2.83 17.14 -4.75
CA VAL A 137 -3.85 18.20 -4.78
C VAL A 137 -5.02 17.94 -3.83
N LEU A 138 -5.37 16.68 -3.62
CA LEU A 138 -6.46 16.25 -2.72
C LEU A 138 -6.01 16.09 -1.27
N ALA A 139 -4.70 15.92 -1.05
CA ALA A 139 -4.15 15.64 0.27
C ALA A 139 -4.39 16.78 1.28
N VAL A 140 -4.15 18.05 0.87
CA VAL A 140 -4.34 19.22 1.75
C VAL A 140 -5.81 19.47 2.11
N PRO A 141 -6.76 19.47 1.16
CA PRO A 141 -8.20 19.55 1.46
C PRO A 141 -8.68 18.41 2.39
N LEU A 142 -8.29 17.17 2.11
CA LEU A 142 -8.73 16.02 2.90
C LEU A 142 -8.15 16.02 4.31
N ALA A 143 -6.88 16.41 4.48
CA ALA A 143 -6.26 16.59 5.79
C ALA A 143 -7.06 17.59 6.66
N ARG A 144 -7.60 18.66 6.07
CA ARG A 144 -8.45 19.62 6.80
C ARG A 144 -9.77 19.01 7.25
N ILE A 145 -10.37 18.13 6.46
CA ILE A 145 -11.61 17.42 6.83
C ILE A 145 -11.33 16.51 8.02
N ILE A 146 -10.29 15.68 7.92
CA ILE A 146 -9.94 14.69 8.95
C ILE A 146 -9.60 15.38 10.27
N ALA A 147 -8.77 16.43 10.22
CA ALA A 147 -8.41 17.20 11.41
C ALA A 147 -9.61 17.85 12.12
N ARG A 148 -10.74 18.01 11.43
CA ARG A 148 -11.98 18.60 11.97
C ARG A 148 -13.02 17.55 12.38
N HIS A 149 -12.78 16.27 12.10
CA HIS A 149 -13.75 15.22 12.42
C HIS A 149 -13.81 15.03 13.96
N PRO A 150 -15.01 14.91 14.57
CA PRO A 150 -15.15 14.83 16.02
C PRO A 150 -14.71 13.47 16.60
N ALA A 151 -14.65 12.42 15.77
CA ALA A 151 -14.16 11.09 16.11
C ALA A 151 -12.95 10.75 15.23
N VAL A 152 -11.74 10.92 15.74
CA VAL A 152 -10.50 10.54 15.05
C VAL A 152 -9.84 9.41 15.84
N PRO A 153 -10.16 8.15 15.54
CA PRO A 153 -9.35 7.00 15.95
C PRO A 153 -7.86 7.16 15.57
N SER A 154 -6.97 6.39 16.21
CA SER A 154 -5.51 6.36 15.94
C SER A 154 -5.15 6.27 14.47
N ALA A 155 -5.85 5.42 13.73
CA ALA A 155 -5.63 5.23 12.31
C ALA A 155 -6.06 6.44 11.45
N TRP A 156 -7.00 7.27 11.91
CA TRP A 156 -7.28 8.56 11.25
C TRP A 156 -6.19 9.60 11.54
N ALA A 157 -5.54 9.53 12.70
CA ALA A 157 -4.34 10.33 12.96
C ALA A 157 -3.21 9.87 12.02
N HIS A 158 -2.99 8.57 11.85
CA HIS A 158 -2.05 8.07 10.84
C HIS A 158 -2.39 8.55 9.41
N ALA A 159 -3.66 8.41 8.99
CA ALA A 159 -4.12 8.92 7.69
C ALA A 159 -3.88 10.44 7.53
N LEU A 160 -4.10 11.24 8.58
CA LEU A 160 -3.80 12.66 8.60
C LEU A 160 -2.29 12.93 8.41
N GLY A 161 -1.43 12.15 9.07
CA GLY A 161 0.01 12.19 8.88
C GLY A 161 0.43 11.87 7.44
N LEU A 162 -0.10 10.78 6.87
CA LEU A 162 0.17 10.39 5.47
C LEU A 162 -0.27 11.48 4.47
N LEU A 163 -1.43 12.12 4.70
CA LEU A 163 -1.89 13.23 3.86
C LEU A 163 -1.02 14.48 4.01
N HIS A 164 -0.40 14.69 5.17
CA HIS A 164 0.60 15.75 5.33
C HIS A 164 1.89 15.45 4.57
N VAL A 165 2.36 14.20 4.56
CA VAL A 165 3.49 13.78 3.72
C VAL A 165 3.16 13.97 2.24
N ALA A 166 2.01 13.45 1.77
CA ALA A 166 1.57 13.57 0.38
C ALA A 166 1.32 15.03 -0.05
N GLY A 167 0.94 15.89 0.90
CA GLY A 167 0.76 17.34 0.68
C GLY A 167 2.03 18.18 0.86
N GLU A 168 3.21 17.56 0.84
CA GLU A 168 4.53 18.22 0.98
C GLU A 168 4.68 19.04 2.28
N ARG A 169 4.13 18.53 3.39
CA ARG A 169 4.21 19.12 4.74
C ARG A 169 4.74 18.12 5.76
N PRO A 170 5.98 17.63 5.58
CA PRO A 170 6.56 16.59 6.46
C PRO A 170 6.68 17.07 7.92
N ASP A 171 6.89 18.36 8.15
CA ASP A 171 6.88 18.99 9.48
C ASP A 171 5.59 18.70 10.26
N ARG A 172 4.45 18.67 9.57
CA ARG A 172 3.15 18.36 10.18
C ARG A 172 2.95 16.87 10.41
N ALA A 173 3.52 16.03 9.55
CA ALA A 173 3.50 14.58 9.74
C ALA A 173 4.28 14.19 11.01
N VAL A 174 5.45 14.79 11.23
CA VAL A 174 6.23 14.64 12.48
C VAL A 174 5.41 15.08 13.71
N ARG A 175 4.68 16.20 13.63
CA ARG A 175 3.79 16.62 14.73
C ARG A 175 2.66 15.64 15.02
N VAL A 176 2.13 14.93 14.01
CA VAL A 176 1.17 13.84 14.23
C VAL A 176 1.86 12.65 14.90
N ALA A 177 3.08 12.32 14.47
CA ALA A 177 3.87 11.24 15.05
C ALA A 177 4.14 11.46 16.55
N GLU A 178 4.51 12.69 16.96
CA GLU A 178 4.70 13.07 18.37
C GLU A 178 3.46 12.78 19.24
N VAL A 179 2.27 12.98 18.67
CA VAL A 179 1.00 12.81 19.38
C VAL A 179 0.67 11.32 19.53
N LEU A 180 0.87 10.55 18.47
CA LEU A 180 0.74 9.09 18.52
C LEU A 180 1.76 8.47 19.49
N ALA A 181 3.00 8.97 19.50
CA ALA A 181 4.02 8.58 20.46
C ALA A 181 3.61 8.90 21.90
N THR A 182 3.10 10.11 22.15
CA THR A 182 2.61 10.52 23.47
C THR A 182 1.41 9.66 23.93
N ALA A 183 0.52 9.28 23.00
CA ALA A 183 -0.58 8.37 23.30
C ALA A 183 -0.07 6.97 23.65
N ALA A 184 0.88 6.44 22.88
CA ALA A 184 1.50 5.13 23.13
C ALA A 184 2.27 5.10 24.46
N ASP A 185 2.94 6.19 24.86
CA ASP A 185 3.69 6.22 26.12
C ASP A 185 2.79 6.26 27.36
N ARG A 186 1.52 6.65 27.22
CA ARG A 186 0.51 6.56 28.29
C ARG A 186 -0.07 5.16 28.43
N HIS A 187 0.10 4.30 27.42
CA HIS A 187 -0.49 2.97 27.34
C HIS A 187 0.56 1.97 26.85
N GLU A 188 1.29 1.32 27.77
CA GLU A 188 2.43 0.45 27.43
C GLU A 188 2.10 -0.64 26.38
N GLU A 189 0.86 -1.11 26.31
CA GLU A 189 0.34 -2.11 25.37
C GLU A 189 -0.06 -1.54 23.98
N ASP A 190 -0.06 -0.23 23.80
CA ASP A 190 -0.45 0.43 22.53
C ASP A 190 0.71 0.44 21.52
N HIS A 191 1.02 -0.76 21.05
CA HIS A 191 2.06 -1.00 20.05
C HIS A 191 1.68 -0.48 18.67
N GLU A 192 0.38 -0.39 18.37
CA GLU A 192 -0.11 0.10 17.09
C GLU A 192 0.19 1.59 16.94
N SER A 193 -0.19 2.44 17.91
CA SER A 193 0.14 3.87 17.85
C SER A 193 1.63 4.12 17.80
N ARG A 194 2.42 3.26 18.46
CA ARG A 194 3.88 3.34 18.43
C ARG A 194 4.45 3.00 17.06
N LEU A 195 3.94 1.96 16.39
CA LEU A 195 4.27 1.68 14.99
C LEU A 195 3.89 2.88 14.10
N LEU A 196 2.64 3.34 14.18
CA LEU A 196 2.13 4.43 13.35
C LEU A 196 2.94 5.73 13.53
N ALA A 197 3.39 6.02 14.76
CA ALA A 197 4.31 7.12 15.04
C ALA A 197 5.66 6.92 14.33
N GLY A 198 6.30 5.75 14.50
CA GLY A 198 7.58 5.45 13.87
C GLY A 198 7.54 5.53 12.33
N LEU A 199 6.46 5.05 11.72
CA LEU A 199 6.25 5.16 10.27
C LEU A 199 6.14 6.62 9.82
N LEU A 200 5.42 7.46 10.56
CA LEU A 200 5.29 8.89 10.24
C LEU A 200 6.57 9.68 10.48
N TYR A 201 7.36 9.35 11.50
CA TYR A 201 8.69 9.94 11.68
C TYR A 201 9.59 9.60 10.47
N ALA A 202 9.58 8.34 10.02
CA ALA A 202 10.36 7.91 8.86
C ALA A 202 9.95 8.68 7.60
N LEU A 203 8.65 8.73 7.30
CA LEU A 203 8.12 9.44 6.13
C LEU A 203 8.25 10.97 6.25
N GLY A 204 8.30 11.49 7.48
CA GLY A 204 8.51 12.91 7.79
C GLY A 204 9.97 13.35 7.74
N GLY A 205 10.92 12.43 7.51
CA GLY A 205 12.35 12.74 7.46
C GLY A 205 13.03 12.84 8.82
N ASP A 206 12.45 12.28 9.87
CA ASP A 206 13.06 12.17 11.21
C ASP A 206 13.52 10.73 11.47
N GLY A 207 14.77 10.45 11.10
CA GLY A 207 15.35 9.10 11.22
C GLY A 207 15.59 8.65 12.66
N ASP A 208 15.92 9.57 13.56
CA ASP A 208 16.16 9.26 14.98
C ASP A 208 14.84 8.90 15.66
N GLY A 209 13.79 9.72 15.45
CA GLY A 209 12.45 9.42 15.94
C GLY A 209 11.88 8.13 15.34
N ALA A 210 12.10 7.91 14.04
CA ALA A 210 11.69 6.67 13.38
C ALA A 210 12.36 5.45 14.04
N TRP A 211 13.67 5.50 14.22
CA TRP A 211 14.43 4.40 14.80
C TRP A 211 13.99 4.08 16.22
N GLU A 212 13.87 5.08 17.10
CA GLU A 212 13.43 4.89 18.48
C GLU A 212 12.05 4.21 18.57
N HIS A 213 11.09 4.70 17.79
CA HIS A 213 9.71 4.22 17.88
C HIS A 213 9.50 2.88 17.16
N LEU A 214 10.13 2.65 16.00
CA LEU A 214 10.04 1.38 15.29
C LEU A 214 10.73 0.24 16.08
N LEU A 215 11.87 0.53 16.74
CA LEU A 215 12.52 -0.43 17.65
C LEU A 215 11.63 -0.82 18.83
N ARG A 216 10.94 0.14 19.44
CA ARG A 216 10.02 -0.14 20.55
C ARG A 216 8.69 -0.75 20.09
N ALA A 217 8.37 -0.67 18.80
CA ALA A 217 7.20 -1.31 18.22
C ALA A 217 7.46 -2.79 17.88
N LEU A 218 8.71 -3.18 17.61
CA LEU A 218 9.17 -4.57 17.65
C LEU A 218 8.93 -5.11 19.07
N GLY A 219 7.84 -5.85 19.23
CA GLY A 219 7.59 -6.60 20.45
C GLY A 219 8.35 -7.93 20.43
N ASP A 220 8.60 -8.47 21.62
CA ASP A 220 9.15 -9.82 21.77
C ASP A 220 8.10 -10.92 21.46
N ASP A 221 6.82 -10.54 21.38
CA ASP A 221 5.67 -11.43 21.22
C ASP A 221 5.30 -11.67 19.74
N GLY A 222 6.13 -12.43 19.03
CA GLY A 222 5.78 -13.06 17.75
C GLY A 222 5.39 -12.12 16.59
N PRO A 223 4.99 -12.68 15.44
CA PRO A 223 4.65 -11.90 14.24
C PRO A 223 3.38 -11.08 14.46
N ARG A 224 3.46 -9.76 14.28
CA ARG A 224 2.33 -8.85 14.34
C ARG A 224 1.95 -8.39 12.94
N MET A 225 0.69 -8.59 12.58
CA MET A 225 0.11 -8.16 11.30
C MET A 225 -0.77 -6.94 11.54
N THR A 226 -0.66 -5.93 10.68
CA THR A 226 -1.61 -4.81 10.68
C THR A 226 -1.99 -4.39 9.27
N TRP A 227 -3.24 -3.94 9.15
CA TRP A 227 -3.69 -3.16 8.02
C TRP A 227 -3.37 -1.70 8.27
N LEU A 228 -2.65 -1.06 7.36
CA LEU A 228 -2.50 0.39 7.39
C LEU A 228 -3.52 1.07 6.49
N SER A 229 -3.82 2.33 6.80
CA SER A 229 -4.72 3.14 5.98
C SER A 229 -4.14 3.32 4.57
N GLY A 230 -4.90 2.91 3.55
CA GLY A 230 -4.44 2.93 2.15
C GLY A 230 -3.67 1.69 1.70
N ALA A 231 -3.56 0.65 2.53
CA ALA A 231 -2.92 -0.62 2.17
C ALA A 231 -3.86 -1.59 1.44
N ASP A 232 -3.33 -2.41 0.54
CA ASP A 232 -4.05 -3.48 -0.18
C ASP A 232 -4.33 -4.72 0.69
N GLY A 233 -3.71 -4.81 1.87
CA GLY A 233 -3.77 -6.00 2.71
C GLY A 233 -3.07 -5.80 4.07
N PRO A 234 -3.25 -6.76 5.01
CA PRO A 234 -2.44 -6.80 6.21
C PRO A 234 -1.01 -7.16 5.84
N GLN A 235 -0.04 -6.47 6.42
CA GLN A 235 1.37 -6.84 6.33
C GLN A 235 2.00 -6.92 7.71
N ARG A 236 3.17 -7.56 7.78
CA ARG A 236 3.98 -7.62 8.99
C ARG A 236 4.44 -6.21 9.38
N TYR A 237 4.54 -5.94 10.68
CA TYR A 237 5.06 -4.66 11.19
C TYR A 237 6.42 -4.36 10.58
N GLU A 238 7.28 -5.37 10.52
CA GLU A 238 8.64 -5.26 9.99
C GLU A 238 8.67 -4.87 8.52
N GLN A 239 7.69 -5.35 7.75
CA GLN A 239 7.52 -5.00 6.35
C GLN A 239 7.14 -3.53 6.19
N TRP A 240 6.18 -3.05 6.98
CA TRP A 240 5.79 -1.64 7.01
C TRP A 240 6.94 -0.73 7.42
N SER A 241 7.69 -1.11 8.46
CA SER A 241 8.85 -0.36 8.95
C SER A 241 9.91 -0.17 7.86
N VAL A 242 10.29 -1.26 7.17
CA VAL A 242 11.29 -1.20 6.10
C VAL A 242 10.81 -0.33 4.94
N ASP A 243 9.56 -0.48 4.51
CA ASP A 243 9.01 0.35 3.42
C ASP A 243 8.99 1.84 3.76
N ALA A 244 8.57 2.19 4.98
CA ALA A 244 8.54 3.59 5.42
C ALA A 244 9.95 4.19 5.55
N LEU A 245 10.92 3.43 6.08
CA LEU A 245 12.31 3.88 6.17
C LEU A 245 12.92 4.08 4.77
N LEU A 246 12.68 3.16 3.84
CA LEU A 246 13.14 3.29 2.46
C LEU A 246 12.48 4.48 1.75
N ALA A 247 11.18 4.69 1.95
CA ALA A 247 10.46 5.83 1.39
C ALA A 247 10.91 7.17 1.98
N GLY A 248 11.29 7.20 3.26
CA GLY A 248 11.89 8.34 3.94
C GLY A 248 13.36 8.62 3.58
N GLY A 249 14.00 7.75 2.79
CA GLY A 249 15.41 7.88 2.39
C GLY A 249 16.41 7.33 3.40
N PHE A 250 15.97 6.59 4.40
CA PHE A 250 16.80 6.02 5.46
C PHE A 250 17.23 4.58 5.16
N SER A 251 17.90 4.36 4.02
CA SER A 251 18.28 3.02 3.57
C SER A 251 19.15 2.25 4.56
N GLU A 252 20.09 2.92 5.24
CA GLU A 252 20.95 2.29 6.24
C GLU A 252 20.15 1.83 7.47
N LEU A 253 19.22 2.67 7.96
CA LEU A 253 18.32 2.30 9.05
C LEU A 253 17.38 1.16 8.64
N ALA A 254 16.89 1.12 7.39
CA ALA A 254 16.07 0.04 6.88
C ALA A 254 16.84 -1.31 6.88
N VAL A 255 18.10 -1.29 6.44
CA VAL A 255 18.97 -2.48 6.47
C VAL A 255 19.27 -2.92 7.89
N LEU A 256 19.61 -1.99 8.78
CA LEU A 256 19.81 -2.29 10.21
C LEU A 256 18.55 -2.89 10.83
N TYR A 257 17.39 -2.31 10.52
CA TYR A 257 16.11 -2.81 10.99
C TYR A 257 15.87 -4.26 10.53
N ALA A 258 16.04 -4.52 9.23
CA ALA A 258 15.86 -5.84 8.65
C ALA A 258 16.79 -6.90 9.28
N ARG A 259 18.05 -6.52 9.59
CA ARG A 259 19.03 -7.41 10.23
C ARG A 259 18.63 -7.87 11.64
N MET A 260 17.85 -7.09 12.38
CA MET A 260 17.43 -7.48 13.74
C MET A 260 16.29 -8.51 13.74
N VAL A 261 15.63 -8.71 12.59
CA VAL A 261 14.56 -9.72 12.49
C VAL A 261 15.16 -11.10 12.61
N ALA A 262 14.73 -11.85 13.62
CA ALA A 262 15.32 -13.15 13.95
C ALA A 262 14.99 -14.23 12.91
N GLU A 263 13.76 -14.24 12.39
CA GLU A 263 13.28 -15.19 11.38
C GLU A 263 14.08 -15.06 10.07
N PRO A 264 14.88 -16.06 9.66
CA PRO A 264 15.79 -15.93 8.53
C PRO A 264 15.08 -15.67 7.18
N ASP A 265 13.93 -16.30 6.95
CA ASP A 265 13.12 -16.11 5.74
C ASP A 265 12.61 -14.67 5.64
N VAL A 266 12.03 -14.15 6.73
CA VAL A 266 11.52 -12.77 6.80
C VAL A 266 12.66 -11.78 6.64
N ARG A 267 13.78 -12.00 7.35
CA ARG A 267 14.99 -11.19 7.23
C ARG A 267 15.48 -11.16 5.77
N ALA A 268 15.52 -12.30 5.09
CA ALA A 268 15.94 -12.37 3.68
C ALA A 268 15.03 -11.51 2.78
N HIS A 269 13.70 -11.62 2.91
CA HIS A 269 12.75 -10.82 2.14
C HIS A 269 12.90 -9.31 2.42
N LEU A 270 13.08 -8.92 3.68
CA LEU A 270 13.26 -7.51 4.06
C LEU A 270 14.58 -6.93 3.56
N LEU A 271 15.68 -7.69 3.67
CA LEU A 271 16.98 -7.31 3.11
C LEU A 271 16.93 -7.23 1.58
N ALA A 272 16.24 -8.16 0.92
CA ALA A 272 16.04 -8.13 -0.53
C ALA A 272 15.22 -6.91 -0.98
N ARG A 273 14.20 -6.53 -0.20
CA ARG A 273 13.47 -5.26 -0.38
C ARG A 273 14.38 -4.05 -0.27
N CYS A 274 15.25 -3.99 0.74
CA CYS A 274 16.26 -2.94 0.85
C CYS A 274 17.17 -2.91 -0.38
N LEU A 275 17.65 -4.08 -0.82
CA LEU A 275 18.50 -4.24 -1.99
C LEU A 275 17.85 -3.70 -3.27
N THR A 276 16.52 -3.84 -3.43
CA THR A 276 15.84 -3.32 -4.65
C THR A 276 15.97 -1.82 -4.84
N ARG A 277 16.19 -1.06 -3.76
CA ARG A 277 16.34 0.40 -3.74
C ARG A 277 17.80 0.86 -3.74
N MET A 278 18.75 -0.07 -3.63
CA MET A 278 20.16 0.27 -3.62
C MET A 278 20.72 0.40 -5.05
N PRO A 279 21.63 1.36 -5.28
CA PRO A 279 22.37 1.42 -6.54
C PRO A 279 23.31 0.22 -6.66
N ALA A 280 23.53 -0.25 -7.89
CA ALA A 280 24.49 -1.32 -8.16
C ALA A 280 25.91 -0.91 -7.74
N GLY A 281 26.67 -1.86 -7.19
CA GLY A 281 28.03 -1.66 -6.70
C GLY A 281 28.37 -2.58 -5.53
N GLU A 282 29.53 -2.34 -4.90
CA GLU A 282 30.04 -3.18 -3.80
C GLU A 282 29.06 -3.28 -2.61
N GLY A 283 28.37 -2.18 -2.27
CA GLY A 283 27.37 -2.20 -1.19
C GLY A 283 26.16 -3.07 -1.50
N ALA A 284 25.66 -3.05 -2.74
CA ALA A 284 24.56 -3.93 -3.17
C ALA A 284 25.01 -5.38 -3.25
N ALA A 285 26.25 -5.63 -3.71
CA ALA A 285 26.84 -6.97 -3.73
C ALA A 285 26.92 -7.53 -2.30
N SER A 286 27.50 -6.78 -1.36
CA SER A 286 27.60 -7.14 0.06
C SER A 286 26.23 -7.45 0.67
N LEU A 287 25.22 -6.61 0.45
CA LEU A 287 23.88 -6.87 0.95
C LEU A 287 23.25 -8.10 0.27
N GLY A 288 23.50 -8.32 -1.02
CA GLY A 288 23.09 -9.53 -1.72
C GLY A 288 23.69 -10.80 -1.11
N GLU A 289 24.92 -10.73 -0.59
CA GLU A 289 25.52 -11.84 0.15
C GLU A 289 24.78 -12.14 1.45
N GLU A 290 24.42 -11.11 2.19
CA GLU A 290 23.65 -11.25 3.43
C GLU A 290 22.27 -11.84 3.18
N VAL A 291 21.60 -11.44 2.09
CA VAL A 291 20.32 -12.05 1.69
C VAL A 291 20.53 -13.53 1.37
N ALA A 292 21.55 -13.88 0.59
CA ALA A 292 21.85 -15.27 0.25
C ALA A 292 22.17 -16.12 1.49
N SER A 293 22.89 -15.56 2.47
CA SER A 293 23.16 -16.21 3.76
C SER A 293 21.87 -16.45 4.54
N ALA A 294 21.00 -15.44 4.65
CA ALA A 294 19.73 -15.57 5.36
C ALA A 294 18.79 -16.61 4.70
N LEU A 295 18.80 -16.72 3.37
CA LEU A 295 18.07 -17.78 2.66
C LEU A 295 18.65 -19.18 2.89
N ALA A 296 19.99 -19.30 2.98
CA ALA A 296 20.63 -20.56 3.31
C ALA A 296 20.25 -21.01 4.73
N GLU A 297 20.27 -20.09 5.70
CA GLU A 297 19.81 -20.33 7.07
C GLU A 297 18.32 -20.74 7.12
N ALA A 298 17.45 -20.07 6.35
CA ALA A 298 16.03 -20.43 6.25
C ALA A 298 15.85 -21.86 5.74
N ARG A 299 16.63 -22.26 4.72
CA ARG A 299 16.61 -23.60 4.14
C ARG A 299 17.12 -24.66 5.11
N GLU A 300 18.18 -24.37 5.88
CA GLU A 300 18.66 -25.26 6.94
C GLU A 300 17.61 -25.48 8.04
N ALA A 301 16.75 -24.48 8.27
CA ALA A 301 15.59 -24.56 9.16
C ALA A 301 14.37 -25.24 8.53
N ASP A 302 14.50 -25.85 7.35
CA ASP A 302 13.42 -26.51 6.58
C ASP A 302 12.24 -25.57 6.24
N VAL A 303 12.53 -24.27 6.13
CA VAL A 303 11.58 -23.28 5.62
C VAL A 303 11.81 -23.13 4.12
N SER A 304 10.77 -23.36 3.32
CA SER A 304 10.82 -23.09 1.88
C SER A 304 10.49 -21.62 1.63
N PRO A 305 11.47 -20.79 1.23
CA PRO A 305 11.23 -19.36 1.01
C PRO A 305 10.34 -19.15 -0.21
N SER A 306 9.37 -18.24 -0.12
CA SER A 306 8.63 -17.79 -1.29
C SER A 306 9.51 -16.89 -2.15
N LEU A 307 9.44 -17.02 -3.48
CA LEU A 307 10.15 -16.09 -4.36
C LEU A 307 9.28 -14.84 -4.60
N ASP A 308 9.79 -13.68 -4.20
CA ASP A 308 9.20 -12.38 -4.52
C ASP A 308 10.09 -11.59 -5.51
N ALA A 309 9.64 -10.40 -5.91
CA ALA A 309 10.37 -9.55 -6.86
C ALA A 309 11.73 -9.08 -6.32
N GLY A 310 11.89 -8.94 -5.01
CA GLY A 310 13.15 -8.55 -4.38
C GLY A 310 14.15 -9.70 -4.44
N LEU A 311 13.73 -10.88 -3.99
CA LEU A 311 14.54 -12.09 -4.02
C LEU A 311 14.89 -12.50 -5.44
N ALA A 312 13.98 -12.37 -6.41
CA ALA A 312 14.23 -12.69 -7.82
C ALA A 312 15.41 -11.92 -8.42
N ARG A 313 15.73 -10.71 -7.91
CA ARG A 313 16.84 -9.88 -8.41
C ARG A 313 18.22 -10.25 -7.84
N LEU A 314 18.33 -11.19 -6.91
CA LEU A 314 19.62 -11.46 -6.25
C LEU A 314 20.73 -11.88 -7.22
N PHE A 315 20.43 -12.76 -8.17
CA PHE A 315 21.43 -13.17 -9.16
C PHE A 315 21.88 -12.01 -10.05
N SER A 316 20.97 -11.08 -10.39
CA SER A 316 21.30 -9.95 -11.27
C SER A 316 22.18 -8.92 -10.55
N VAL A 317 22.06 -8.81 -9.23
CA VAL A 317 22.98 -8.02 -8.40
C VAL A 317 24.38 -8.63 -8.39
N ALA A 318 24.49 -9.95 -8.19
CA ALA A 318 25.78 -10.65 -8.26
C ALA A 318 26.42 -10.49 -9.66
N TRP A 319 25.62 -10.63 -10.71
CA TRP A 319 26.05 -10.43 -12.09
C TRP A 319 26.60 -9.01 -12.32
N ALA A 320 25.88 -7.98 -11.86
CA ALA A 320 26.30 -6.59 -11.99
C ALA A 320 27.60 -6.27 -11.23
N SER A 321 27.93 -7.05 -10.19
CA SER A 321 29.21 -6.95 -9.47
C SER A 321 30.38 -7.68 -10.15
N GLY A 322 30.13 -8.40 -11.24
CA GLY A 322 31.13 -9.17 -11.98
C GLY A 322 31.39 -10.57 -11.43
N ASP A 323 30.56 -11.07 -10.50
CA ASP A 323 30.65 -12.43 -9.95
C ASP A 323 29.68 -13.36 -10.71
N GLU A 324 30.11 -13.77 -11.91
CA GLU A 324 29.32 -14.56 -12.86
C GLU A 324 29.00 -15.96 -12.33
N ASP A 325 29.96 -16.60 -11.66
CA ASP A 325 29.81 -17.93 -11.07
C ASP A 325 28.73 -17.92 -9.99
N ARG A 326 28.78 -16.90 -9.11
CA ARG A 326 27.78 -16.74 -8.07
C ARG A 326 26.42 -16.36 -8.62
N ALA A 327 26.36 -15.49 -9.62
CA ALA A 327 25.10 -15.15 -10.28
C ALA A 327 24.41 -16.42 -10.82
N THR A 328 25.18 -17.27 -11.50
CA THR A 328 24.68 -18.55 -12.02
C THR A 328 24.24 -19.49 -10.89
N ALA A 329 25.00 -19.58 -9.81
CA ALA A 329 24.65 -20.40 -8.65
C ALA A 329 23.39 -19.91 -7.92
N LEU A 330 23.22 -18.59 -7.77
CA LEU A 330 22.04 -17.98 -7.17
C LEU A 330 20.80 -18.22 -8.03
N LEU A 331 20.89 -18.03 -9.34
CA LEU A 331 19.78 -18.33 -10.24
C LEU A 331 19.41 -19.82 -10.19
N ALA A 332 20.39 -20.71 -10.21
CA ALA A 332 20.14 -22.15 -10.07
C ALA A 332 19.43 -22.48 -8.75
N TRP A 333 19.85 -21.85 -7.64
CA TRP A 333 19.19 -22.02 -6.34
C TRP A 333 17.75 -21.49 -6.37
N GLN A 334 17.49 -20.31 -6.93
CA GLN A 334 16.14 -19.72 -7.01
C GLN A 334 15.21 -20.59 -7.86
N VAL A 335 15.71 -21.11 -8.99
CA VAL A 335 14.95 -22.02 -9.86
C VAL A 335 14.68 -23.36 -9.17
N GLU A 336 15.62 -23.88 -8.39
CA GLU A 336 15.43 -25.10 -7.60
C GLU A 336 14.37 -24.89 -6.51
N ALA A 337 14.36 -23.73 -5.85
CA ALA A 337 13.37 -23.37 -4.84
C ALA A 337 11.93 -23.30 -5.41
N LEU A 338 11.78 -23.04 -6.70
CA LEU A 338 10.48 -23.08 -7.38
C LEU A 338 9.98 -24.49 -7.66
N GLN A 339 10.86 -25.50 -7.81
CA GLN A 339 10.47 -26.86 -8.21
C GLN A 339 9.38 -27.53 -7.36
N PRO A 340 9.37 -27.42 -6.02
CA PRO A 340 8.33 -28.04 -5.19
C PRO A 340 7.00 -27.26 -5.17
N THR A 341 6.92 -26.08 -5.82
CA THR A 341 5.73 -25.21 -5.76
C THR A 341 4.66 -25.61 -6.80
N GLY A 342 3.41 -25.21 -6.56
CA GLY A 342 2.31 -25.44 -7.51
C GLY A 342 2.47 -24.62 -8.80
N THR A 343 1.80 -25.04 -9.88
CA THR A 343 1.92 -24.45 -11.24
C THR A 343 1.83 -22.92 -11.26
N ALA A 344 0.84 -22.33 -10.58
CA ALA A 344 0.67 -20.88 -10.56
C ALA A 344 1.84 -20.14 -9.87
N ALA A 345 2.33 -20.67 -8.74
CA ALA A 345 3.46 -20.08 -8.02
C ALA A 345 4.77 -20.24 -8.81
N TRP A 346 4.96 -21.39 -9.45
CA TRP A 346 6.10 -21.64 -10.34
C TRP A 346 6.13 -20.64 -11.50
N LEU A 347 5.00 -20.45 -12.21
CA LEU A 347 4.90 -19.50 -13.32
C LEU A 347 5.12 -18.05 -12.87
N SER A 348 4.55 -17.67 -11.73
CA SER A 348 4.75 -16.34 -11.16
C SER A 348 6.22 -16.08 -10.83
N GLY A 349 6.86 -17.03 -10.13
CA GLY A 349 8.28 -16.93 -9.78
C GLY A 349 9.20 -16.93 -10.99
N ALA A 350 8.94 -17.80 -11.98
CA ALA A 350 9.73 -17.85 -13.19
C ALA A 350 9.58 -16.59 -14.05
N GLY A 351 8.38 -15.99 -14.07
CA GLY A 351 8.15 -14.67 -14.68
C GLY A 351 8.99 -13.56 -14.04
N LEU A 352 9.10 -13.55 -12.71
CA LEU A 352 9.97 -12.61 -11.99
C LEU A 352 11.46 -12.82 -12.32
N LEU A 353 11.91 -14.07 -12.41
CA LEU A 353 13.29 -14.39 -12.80
C LEU A 353 13.59 -13.99 -14.26
N HIS A 354 12.63 -14.21 -15.17
CA HIS A 354 12.75 -13.81 -16.56
C HIS A 354 12.86 -12.29 -16.70
N GLN A 355 11.99 -11.53 -16.03
CA GLN A 355 12.05 -10.07 -16.00
C GLN A 355 13.39 -9.56 -15.46
N ALA A 356 13.92 -10.21 -14.41
CA ALA A 356 15.23 -9.87 -13.87
C ALA A 356 16.38 -10.20 -14.84
N LEU A 357 16.26 -11.26 -15.65
CA LEU A 357 17.23 -11.63 -16.68
C LEU A 357 17.20 -10.63 -17.84
N ASP A 358 16.02 -10.25 -18.31
CA ASP A 358 15.87 -9.30 -19.43
C ASP A 358 16.42 -7.93 -19.07
N ALA A 359 16.30 -7.51 -17.81
CA ALA A 359 16.86 -6.26 -17.32
C ALA A 359 18.40 -6.20 -17.38
N ILE A 360 19.10 -7.34 -17.46
CA ILE A 360 20.56 -7.40 -17.63
C ILE A 360 20.96 -7.13 -19.10
N GLY A 361 20.05 -7.36 -20.05
CA GLY A 361 20.34 -7.32 -21.49
C GLY A 361 20.68 -8.72 -22.05
N PRO A 362 21.43 -8.83 -23.17
CA PRO A 362 21.77 -10.13 -23.77
C PRO A 362 22.70 -10.89 -22.82
N SER A 363 22.10 -11.73 -21.97
CA SER A 363 22.82 -12.55 -21.00
C SER A 363 23.48 -13.74 -21.69
N PRO A 364 24.67 -14.17 -21.22
CA PRO A 364 25.33 -15.34 -21.76
C PRO A 364 24.47 -16.59 -21.53
N SER A 365 24.59 -17.55 -22.45
CA SER A 365 23.86 -18.81 -22.39
C SER A 365 24.13 -19.61 -21.10
N GLU A 366 25.23 -19.32 -20.41
CA GLU A 366 25.58 -19.95 -19.14
C GLU A 366 24.73 -19.42 -17.99
N LEU A 367 24.43 -18.12 -17.98
CA LEU A 367 23.57 -17.51 -16.97
C LEU A 367 22.11 -17.95 -17.14
N THR A 368 21.63 -18.14 -18.37
CA THR A 368 20.23 -18.54 -18.63
C THR A 368 19.98 -20.05 -18.47
N ARG A 369 21.05 -20.85 -18.49
CA ARG A 369 20.99 -22.33 -18.42
C ARG A 369 20.16 -22.86 -17.25
N PRO A 370 20.29 -22.35 -16.00
CA PRO A 370 19.53 -22.89 -14.88
C PRO A 370 18.02 -22.76 -15.05
N LEU A 371 17.54 -21.66 -15.62
CA LEU A 371 16.10 -21.44 -15.87
C LEU A 371 15.57 -22.45 -16.92
N VAL A 372 16.32 -22.67 -17.99
CA VAL A 372 15.98 -23.64 -19.04
C VAL A 372 15.96 -25.07 -18.49
N GLU A 373 16.98 -25.44 -17.72
CA GLU A 373 17.05 -26.76 -17.09
C GLU A 373 15.93 -26.97 -16.05
N GLY A 374 15.60 -25.94 -15.27
CA GLY A 374 14.48 -25.95 -14.34
C GLY A 374 13.13 -26.10 -15.03
N TRP A 375 12.90 -25.41 -16.14
CA TRP A 375 11.70 -25.56 -16.97
C TRP A 375 11.57 -26.99 -17.50
N ASN A 376 12.64 -27.53 -18.08
CA ASN A 376 12.64 -28.90 -18.60
C ASN A 376 12.33 -29.93 -17.51
N ARG A 377 12.88 -29.75 -16.30
CA ARG A 377 12.58 -30.61 -15.15
C ARG A 377 11.13 -30.48 -14.68
N ARG A 378 10.60 -29.26 -14.58
CA ARG A 378 9.20 -29.03 -14.20
C ARG A 378 8.21 -29.64 -15.20
N ILE A 379 8.45 -29.48 -16.51
CA ILE A 379 7.62 -30.11 -17.54
C ILE A 379 7.70 -31.64 -17.48
N ALA A 380 8.91 -32.19 -17.36
CA ALA A 380 9.11 -33.65 -17.37
C ALA A 380 8.42 -34.37 -16.21
N THR A 381 8.18 -33.66 -15.10
CA THR A 381 7.55 -34.20 -13.88
C THR A 381 6.08 -33.84 -13.73
N ALA A 382 5.58 -32.90 -14.53
CA ALA A 382 4.18 -32.45 -14.50
C ALA A 382 3.24 -33.47 -15.17
N SER A 383 2.00 -33.53 -14.67
CA SER A 383 0.91 -34.22 -15.36
C SER A 383 0.55 -33.54 -16.68
N LEU A 384 -0.21 -34.21 -17.57
CA LEU A 384 -0.58 -33.63 -18.87
C LEU A 384 -1.38 -32.32 -18.74
N GLU A 385 -2.29 -32.24 -17.76
CA GLU A 385 -3.06 -31.03 -17.48
C GLU A 385 -2.15 -29.89 -17.00
N GLU A 386 -1.26 -30.17 -16.05
CA GLU A 386 -0.27 -29.18 -15.59
C GLU A 386 0.71 -28.76 -16.69
N GLN A 387 1.12 -29.67 -17.57
CA GLN A 387 1.98 -29.34 -18.72
C GLN A 387 1.31 -28.33 -19.64
N LEU A 388 0.02 -28.50 -19.93
CA LEU A 388 -0.75 -27.55 -20.73
C LEU A 388 -0.84 -26.19 -20.03
N GLU A 389 -1.13 -26.17 -18.72
CA GLU A 389 -1.16 -24.92 -17.93
C GLU A 389 0.20 -24.22 -17.92
N LEU A 390 1.29 -24.97 -17.72
CA LEU A 390 2.65 -24.44 -17.73
C LEU A 390 3.00 -23.83 -19.09
N ILE A 391 2.72 -24.54 -20.19
CA ILE A 391 3.01 -24.07 -21.55
C ILE A 391 2.20 -22.81 -21.87
N LEU A 392 0.89 -22.81 -21.60
CA LEU A 392 0.03 -21.66 -21.84
C LEU A 392 0.44 -20.45 -20.98
N GLY A 393 0.74 -20.69 -19.71
CA GLY A 393 1.24 -19.66 -18.80
C GLY A 393 2.57 -19.07 -19.25
N TRP A 394 3.49 -19.90 -19.74
CA TRP A 394 4.78 -19.46 -20.26
C TRP A 394 4.64 -18.65 -21.54
N LEU A 395 3.78 -19.07 -22.47
CA LEU A 395 3.48 -18.30 -23.68
C LEU A 395 2.92 -16.91 -23.33
N HIS A 396 2.03 -16.84 -22.34
CA HIS A 396 1.50 -15.55 -21.88
C HIS A 396 2.58 -14.64 -21.29
N LEU A 397 3.58 -15.19 -20.60
CA LEU A 397 4.74 -14.42 -20.13
C LEU A 397 5.55 -13.87 -21.30
N LEU A 398 5.85 -14.69 -22.31
CA LEU A 398 6.61 -14.27 -23.49
C LEU A 398 5.87 -13.23 -24.35
N GLU A 399 4.54 -13.33 -24.47
CA GLU A 399 3.73 -12.34 -25.20
C GLU A 399 3.71 -10.97 -24.52
N ARG A 400 3.79 -10.92 -23.18
CA ARG A 400 3.87 -9.66 -22.43
C ARG A 400 5.18 -8.91 -22.69
N ASP A 401 6.27 -9.63 -22.91
CA ASP A 401 7.59 -9.03 -23.18
C ASP A 401 7.78 -8.65 -24.66
N ALA A 402 6.99 -9.21 -25.58
CA ALA A 402 7.07 -8.90 -27.00
C ALA A 402 6.48 -7.51 -27.37
N GLY A 403 5.54 -6.98 -26.57
CA GLY A 403 4.82 -5.72 -26.85
C GLY A 403 4.03 -5.71 -28.17
N PRO A 404 3.05 -4.80 -28.35
CA PRO A 404 2.45 -4.53 -29.66
C PRO A 404 3.41 -3.86 -30.65
#